data_AF-A0A7K4GV40-F1
#
_entry.id   AF-A0A7K4GV40-F1
#
_cell.length_a   1.000
_cell.length_b   1.000
_cell.length_c   1.000
_cell.angle_alpha   90.00
_cell.angle_beta   90.00
_cell.angle_gamma   90.00
#
_symmetry.space_group_name_H-M   'P 1'
#
loop_
_entity.id
_entity.type
_entity.pdbx_description
1 polymer ?
#
loop_
_entity_poly.entity_id
_entity_poly.type
_entity_poly.pdbx_seq_one_letter_code
_entity_poly.pdbx_strand_id
1 'polypeptide(L)' 'MICLKIIEEETFHGEIIKTPEEFIEDLCERVNIAYTTMIEEVEKMTQLAFITTFFIGVKGRLNQVCEKI' A
#
# COMPACT_ATOMS: atom_id res chain seq x y z
N MET A 1 -4.71 -16.72 13.77
CA MET A 1 -3.99 -15.43 13.87
C MET A 1 -2.81 -15.53 12.93
N ILE A 2 -2.83 -14.79 11.82
CA ILE A 2 -1.72 -14.78 10.86
C ILE A 2 -0.63 -13.92 11.51
N CYS A 3 0.53 -14.50 11.81
CA CYS A 3 1.66 -13.76 12.39
C CYS A 3 2.35 -12.99 11.27
N LEU A 4 2.02 -11.72 11.12
CA LEU A 4 2.60 -10.83 10.11
C LEU A 4 4.00 -10.38 10.56
N LYS A 5 5.04 -10.69 9.78
CA LYS A 5 6.42 -10.28 10.09
C LYS A 5 6.74 -9.00 9.33
N ILE A 6 6.51 -7.87 9.98
CA ILE A 6 6.79 -6.53 9.45
C ILE A 6 8.30 -6.38 9.35
N ILE A 7 8.78 -6.22 8.12
CA ILE A 7 10.14 -5.77 7.82
C ILE A 7 10.14 -4.26 8.13
N GLU A 8 11.26 -3.67 8.57
CA GLU A 8 11.45 -2.24 8.91
C GLU A 8 11.16 -1.29 7.72
N GLU A 9 9.97 -1.37 7.14
CA GLU A 9 9.47 -0.52 6.07
C GLU A 9 9.14 0.85 6.63
N GLU A 10 9.29 1.86 5.78
CA GLU A 10 8.90 3.22 6.10
C GLU A 10 7.45 3.48 5.66
N THR A 11 6.69 4.20 6.48
CA THR A 11 5.41 4.79 6.13
C THR A 11 5.58 5.76 4.97
N PHE A 12 4.47 6.19 4.38
CA PHE A 12 4.48 7.23 3.35
C PHE A 12 5.19 8.51 3.82
N HIS A 13 5.16 8.79 5.12
CA HIS A 13 5.78 9.95 5.76
C HIS A 13 7.21 9.70 6.25
N GLY A 14 7.79 8.52 6.00
CA GLY A 14 9.17 8.19 6.37
C GLY A 14 9.34 7.64 7.80
N GLU A 15 8.27 7.20 8.45
CA GLU A 15 8.33 6.62 9.80
C GLU A 15 8.50 5.10 9.73
N ILE A 16 9.27 4.49 10.63
CA ILE A 16 9.43 3.03 10.64
C ILE A 16 8.15 2.36 11.13
N ILE A 17 7.60 1.47 10.31
CA ILE A 17 6.46 0.60 10.63
C ILE A 17 6.95 -0.51 11.58
N LYS A 18 6.32 -0.60 12.76
CA LYS A 18 6.68 -1.54 13.84
C LYS A 18 5.62 -2.61 14.05
N THR A 19 4.38 -2.36 13.61
CA THR A 19 3.24 -3.27 13.83
C THR A 19 2.46 -3.56 12.55
N PRO A 20 1.77 -4.71 12.49
CA PRO A 20 0.83 -5.01 11.40
C PRO A 20 -0.28 -3.98 11.22
N GLU A 21 -0.76 -3.42 12.32
CA GLU A 21 -1.77 -2.36 12.33
C GLU A 21 -1.25 -1.09 11.64
N GLU A 22 -0.04 -0.63 11.98
CA GLU A 22 0.62 0.52 11.32
C GLU A 22 0.84 0.28 9.82
N PHE A 23 1.11 -0.97 9.41
CA PHE A 23 1.22 -1.31 7.99
C PHE A 23 -0.12 -1.19 7.26
N ILE A 24 -1.21 -1.66 7.88
CA ILE A 24 -2.55 -1.55 7.28
C ILE A 24 -2.96 -0.08 7.19
N GLU A 25 -2.68 0.72 8.21
CA GLU A 25 -2.96 2.16 8.23
C GLU A 25 -2.18 2.89 7.12
N ASP A 26 -0.85 2.65 7.00
CA ASP A 26 -0.03 3.18 5.88
C ASP A 26 -0.60 2.78 4.52
N LEU A 27 -1.03 1.52 4.39
CA LEU A 27 -1.59 1.01 3.14
C LEU A 27 -2.89 1.73 2.77
N CYS A 28 -3.80 1.89 3.73
CA CYS A 28 -5.05 2.62 3.56
C CYS A 28 -4.81 4.08 3.19
N GLU A 29 -3.84 4.74 3.82
CA GLU A 29 -3.49 6.12 3.51
C GLU A 29 -2.98 6.26 2.07
N ARG A 30 -2.06 5.37 1.65
CA ARG A 30 -1.55 5.37 0.27
C ARG A 30 -2.63 5.12 -0.77
N VAL A 31 -3.59 4.21 -0.48
CA VAL A 31 -4.76 3.97 -1.35
C VAL A 31 -5.59 5.25 -1.47
N ASN A 32 -5.83 5.94 -0.35
CA ASN A 32 -6.65 7.14 -0.32
C ASN A 32 -5.98 8.31 -1.09
N ILE A 33 -4.66 8.48 -0.94
CA ILE A 33 -3.88 9.47 -1.70
C ILE A 33 -3.92 9.16 -3.18
N ALA A 34 -3.66 7.91 -3.55
CA ALA A 34 -3.75 7.43 -4.93
C ALA A 34 -5.13 7.74 -5.53
N TYR A 35 -6.19 7.35 -4.83
CA TYR A 35 -7.57 7.58 -5.27
C TYR A 35 -7.90 9.07 -5.43
N THR A 36 -7.52 9.90 -4.45
CA THR A 36 -7.80 11.35 -4.48
C THR A 36 -7.03 12.03 -5.61
N THR A 37 -5.78 11.64 -5.85
CA THR A 37 -4.95 12.14 -6.95
C THR A 37 -5.54 11.75 -8.30
N MET A 38 -6.02 10.51 -8.43
CA MET A 38 -6.58 10.04 -9.69
C MET A 38 -7.99 10.59 -9.97
N ILE A 39 -8.76 11.01 -8.97
CA ILE A 39 -10.08 11.63 -9.21
C ILE A 39 -9.99 12.86 -10.12
N GLU A 40 -8.88 13.58 -10.09
CA GLU A 40 -8.64 14.78 -10.91
C GLU A 40 -8.14 14.45 -12.33
N GLU A 41 -7.76 13.20 -12.59
CA GLU A 41 -7.27 12.72 -13.88
C GLU A 41 -8.42 12.55 -14.88
N VAL A 42 -8.33 13.19 -16.05
CA VAL A 42 -9.41 13.18 -17.05
C VAL A 42 -9.38 11.90 -17.89
N GLU A 43 -8.23 11.20 -17.94
CA GLU A 43 -8.04 10.03 -18.79
C GLU A 43 -8.26 8.72 -18.03
N LYS A 44 -9.44 8.10 -18.25
CA LYS A 44 -9.85 6.85 -17.59
C LYS A 44 -8.86 5.69 -17.75
N MET A 45 -8.14 5.63 -18.88
CA MET A 45 -7.14 4.58 -19.12
C MET A 45 -5.89 4.79 -18.26
N THR A 46 -5.49 6.03 -18.06
CA THR A 46 -4.37 6.42 -17.19
C THR A 46 -4.71 6.18 -15.72
N GLN A 47 -5.94 6.54 -15.32
CA GLN A 47 -6.49 6.16 -14.01
C GLN A 47 -6.44 4.65 -13.75
N LEU A 48 -6.92 3.86 -14.71
CA LEU A 48 -6.98 2.40 -14.59
C LEU A 48 -5.58 1.78 -14.52
N ALA A 49 -4.64 2.25 -15.35
CA ALA A 49 -3.26 1.76 -15.36
C ALA A 49 -2.54 2.03 -14.04
N PHE A 50 -2.73 3.24 -13.48
CA PHE A 50 -2.14 3.62 -12.19
C PHE A 50 -2.72 2.80 -11.03
N ILE A 51 -4.06 2.71 -10.92
CA ILE A 51 -4.73 1.95 -9.86
C ILE A 51 -4.32 0.47 -9.93
N THR A 52 -4.24 -0.09 -11.13
CA THR A 52 -3.80 -1.48 -11.33
C THR A 52 -2.36 -1.69 -10.88
N THR A 53 -1.44 -0.79 -11.27
CA THR A 53 -0.03 -0.85 -10.86
C THR A 53 0.12 -0.69 -9.35
N PHE A 54 -0.64 0.23 -8.76
CA PHE A 54 -0.67 0.45 -7.32
C PHE A 54 -1.13 -0.80 -6.56
N PHE A 55 -2.22 -1.46 -6.99
CA PHE A 55 -2.69 -2.70 -6.36
C PHE A 55 -1.71 -3.86 -6.51
N ILE A 56 -0.97 -3.95 -7.63
CA ILE A 56 0.09 -4.95 -7.78
C ILE A 56 1.21 -4.70 -6.76
N GLY A 57 1.63 -3.45 -6.56
CA GLY A 57 2.63 -3.08 -5.56
C GLY A 57 2.17 -3.39 -4.14
N VAL A 58 0.93 -3.03 -3.80
CA VAL A 58 0.27 -3.35 -2.52
C VAL A 58 0.24 -4.86 -2.26
N LYS A 59 -0.16 -5.65 -3.26
CA LYS A 59 -0.17 -7.12 -3.17
C LYS A 59 1.23 -7.67 -2.91
N GLY A 60 2.25 -7.12 -3.57
CA GLY A 60 3.66 -7.51 -3.35
C GLY A 60 4.10 -7.28 -1.90
N ARG A 61 3.80 -6.09 -1.34
CA ARG A 61 4.10 -5.77 0.07
C ARG A 61 3.35 -6.68 1.04
N LEU A 62 2.05 -6.88 0.81
CA LEU A 62 1.24 -7.81 1.62
C LEU A 62 1.81 -9.23 1.61
N ASN A 63 2.19 -9.74 0.44
CA ASN A 63 2.82 -11.05 0.34
C ASN A 63 4.15 -11.12 1.09
N GLN A 64 5.00 -10.09 1.04
CA GLN A 64 6.26 -10.09 1.78
C GLN A 64 6.08 -10.14 3.31
N VAL A 65 5.06 -9.45 3.82
CA VAL A 65 4.71 -9.47 5.25
C VAL A 65 4.05 -10.81 5.64
N CYS A 66 3.28 -11.42 4.73
CA CYS A 66 2.57 -12.69 4.97
C CYS A 66 3.42 -13.97 4.74
N GLU A 67 4.38 -13.96 3.81
CA GLU A 67 5.16 -15.14 3.39
C GLU A 67 6.40 -15.40 4.26
N LYS A 68 6.79 -14.46 5.14
CA LYS A 68 7.86 -14.69 6.14
C LYS A 68 7.35 -15.43 7.40
N ILE A 69 6.43 -16.38 7.21
CA ILE A 69 5.91 -17.32 8.21
C ILE A 69 6.54 -18.68 7.99
#